data_AF-A0A7U9T2T4-F1
#
_entry.id   AF-A0A7U9T2T4-F1
#
_cell.length_a   1.000
_cell.length_b   1.000
_cell.length_c   1.000
_cell.angle_alpha   90.00
_cell.angle_beta   90.00
_cell.angle_gamma   90.00
#
_symmetry.space_group_name_H-M   'P 1'
#
loop_
_entity.id
_entity.type
_entity.pdbx_description
1 polymer ?
#
loop_
_entity_poly.entity_id
_entity_poly.type
_entity_poly.pdbx_seq_one_letter_code
_entity_poly.pdbx_strand_id
1 'polypeptide(L)'
;MGKEELKETYAGHEIACHGVEHRYPTLLTEQQLVLEIQEDRKALEKLTGGLVQGMSYAYGNYDDGVIRVARSLGIKYSRTVNSTGGFFPPADFMQWHPTCHHNDSLLERGDSFLNAADFIELPLMYVWGHSFEFGYSGDWSVIEAFVEKMAGKEDIWYATNMEIYTYINAVKQQEFSADGTTMYNPTAHSVWVSTKEGFLEVKPGEKCEKNF
;
A
#
# COMPACT_ATOMS: atom_id res chain seq x y z
N MET A 1 -20.86 -13.45 5.06
CA MET A 1 -19.97 -14.09 4.08
C MET A 1 -19.41 -15.35 4.70
N GLY A 2 -19.61 -16.49 4.04
CA GLY A 2 -19.05 -17.77 4.49
C GLY A 2 -17.53 -17.81 4.28
N LYS A 3 -16.82 -18.66 5.04
CA LYS A 3 -15.37 -18.83 4.90
C LYS A 3 -14.95 -19.30 3.49
N GLU A 4 -15.83 -20.00 2.79
CA GLU A 4 -15.58 -20.53 1.45
C GLU A 4 -15.77 -19.48 0.35
N GLU A 5 -16.60 -18.45 0.59
CA GLU A 5 -16.87 -17.36 -0.37
C GLU A 5 -15.73 -16.33 -0.42
N LEU A 6 -14.91 -16.25 0.62
CA LEU A 6 -13.81 -15.29 0.76
C LEU A 6 -12.81 -15.38 -0.40
N LYS A 7 -12.43 -16.60 -0.79
CA LYS A 7 -11.41 -16.81 -1.82
C LYS A 7 -11.88 -16.36 -3.20
N GLU A 8 -13.15 -16.59 -3.52
CA GLU A 8 -13.73 -16.21 -4.81
C GLU A 8 -14.04 -14.70 -4.84
N THR A 9 -14.63 -14.17 -3.77
CA THR A 9 -15.01 -12.75 -3.67
C THR A 9 -13.79 -11.82 -3.76
N TYR A 10 -12.66 -12.21 -3.16
CA TYR A 10 -11.42 -11.42 -3.18
C TYR A 10 -10.37 -11.95 -4.15
N ALA A 11 -10.78 -12.72 -5.18
CA ALA A 11 -9.85 -13.17 -6.20
C ALA A 11 -9.18 -11.95 -6.88
N GLY A 12 -7.85 -11.93 -6.91
CA GLY A 12 -7.07 -10.81 -7.45
C GLY A 12 -6.91 -9.63 -6.49
N HIS A 13 -7.49 -9.67 -5.29
CA HIS A 13 -7.32 -8.66 -4.25
C HIS A 13 -6.35 -9.13 -3.16
N GLU A 14 -5.60 -8.19 -2.58
CA GLU A 14 -4.80 -8.45 -1.40
C GLU A 14 -5.68 -8.50 -0.15
N ILE A 15 -5.44 -9.50 0.71
CA ILE A 15 -6.05 -9.61 2.03
C ILE A 15 -4.99 -9.30 3.08
N ALA A 16 -5.32 -8.39 3.99
CA ALA A 16 -4.44 -7.87 5.04
C ALA A 16 -5.01 -8.12 6.44
N CYS A 17 -4.12 -8.17 7.44
CA CYS A 17 -4.46 -8.33 8.85
C CYS A 17 -5.21 -7.10 9.39
N HIS A 18 -6.19 -7.32 10.27
CA HIS A 18 -6.90 -6.25 10.97
C HIS A 18 -7.17 -6.57 12.46
N GLY A 19 -6.61 -7.68 12.95
CA GLY A 19 -6.79 -8.17 14.32
C GLY A 19 -8.04 -9.04 14.46
N VAL A 20 -7.98 -10.02 15.35
CA VAL A 20 -9.06 -11.01 15.53
C VAL A 20 -10.33 -10.39 16.10
N GLU A 21 -10.20 -9.57 17.14
CA GLU A 21 -11.31 -9.01 17.93
C GLU A 21 -11.49 -7.51 17.69
N HIS A 22 -10.70 -6.94 16.77
CA HIS A 22 -10.70 -5.51 16.45
C HIS A 22 -10.62 -4.65 17.72
N ARG A 23 -9.62 -4.93 18.57
CA ARG A 23 -9.36 -4.19 19.82
C ARG A 23 -8.41 -3.02 19.60
N TYR A 24 -8.47 -2.01 20.48
CA TYR A 24 -7.52 -0.89 20.48
C TYR A 24 -6.08 -1.37 20.75
N PRO A 25 -5.18 -1.34 19.75
CA PRO A 25 -3.86 -1.96 19.89
C PRO A 25 -3.01 -1.36 21.01
N THR A 26 -3.11 -0.05 21.25
CA THR A 26 -2.33 0.64 22.31
C THR A 26 -2.82 0.34 23.73
N LEU A 27 -4.00 -0.28 23.89
CA LEU A 27 -4.54 -0.68 25.19
C LEU A 27 -4.26 -2.15 25.52
N LEU A 28 -3.61 -2.87 24.61
CA LEU A 28 -3.24 -4.28 24.80
C LEU A 28 -1.87 -4.37 25.46
N THR A 29 -1.71 -5.40 26.30
CA THR A 29 -0.36 -5.87 26.66
C THR A 29 0.34 -6.42 25.41
N GLU A 30 1.67 -6.45 25.42
CA GLU A 30 2.43 -6.96 24.27
C GLU A 30 2.05 -8.41 23.92
N GLN A 31 1.82 -9.27 24.92
CA GLN A 31 1.39 -10.66 24.70
C GLN A 31 0.02 -10.73 24.01
N GLN A 32 -0.92 -9.86 24.41
CA GLN A 32 -2.23 -9.79 23.78
C GLN A 32 -2.13 -9.28 22.34
N LEU A 33 -1.32 -8.25 22.09
CA LEU A 33 -1.10 -7.72 20.75
C LEU A 33 -0.47 -8.76 19.82
N VAL A 34 0.49 -9.54 20.32
CA VAL A 34 1.08 -10.65 19.56
C VAL A 34 0.01 -11.66 19.15
N LEU A 35 -0.86 -12.08 20.07
CA LEU A 35 -1.94 -13.01 19.76
C LEU A 35 -2.94 -12.41 18.78
N GLU A 36 -3.33 -11.15 18.98
CA GLU A 36 -4.28 -10.42 18.11
C GLU A 36 -3.82 -10.41 16.65
N ILE A 37 -2.53 -10.15 16.40
CA ILE A 37 -1.97 -10.10 15.05
C ILE A 37 -1.67 -11.50 14.51
N GLN A 38 -1.03 -12.37 15.32
CA GLN A 38 -0.53 -13.66 14.84
C GLN A 38 -1.66 -14.64 14.54
N GLU A 39 -2.72 -14.66 15.35
CA GLU A 39 -3.85 -15.56 15.13
C GLU A 39 -4.70 -15.11 13.92
N ASP A 40 -4.86 -13.80 13.70
CA ASP A 40 -5.51 -13.28 12.50
C ASP A 40 -4.72 -13.67 11.25
N ARG A 41 -3.39 -13.45 11.25
CA ARG A 41 -2.52 -13.88 10.14
C ARG A 41 -2.63 -15.37 9.87
N LYS A 42 -2.50 -16.23 10.88
CA LYS A 42 -2.64 -17.70 10.69
C LYS A 42 -3.98 -18.06 10.07
N ALA A 43 -5.07 -17.43 10.51
CA ALA A 43 -6.40 -17.68 9.98
C ALA A 43 -6.51 -17.26 8.52
N LEU A 44 -6.06 -16.05 8.19
CA LEU A 44 -6.10 -15.51 6.83
C LEU A 44 -5.17 -16.29 5.87
N GLU A 45 -3.93 -16.60 6.27
CA GLU A 45 -2.99 -17.39 5.47
C GLU A 45 -3.52 -18.81 5.20
N LYS A 46 -4.22 -19.43 6.15
CA LYS A 46 -4.90 -20.72 5.95
C LYS A 46 -6.05 -20.62 4.93
N LEU A 47 -6.77 -19.50 4.90
CA LEU A 47 -7.89 -19.28 4.00
C LEU A 47 -7.44 -18.94 2.57
N THR A 48 -6.39 -18.13 2.44
CA THR A 48 -5.91 -17.63 1.14
C THR A 48 -4.85 -18.52 0.51
N GLY A 49 -4.06 -19.24 1.32
CA GLY A 49 -2.88 -19.99 0.90
C GLY A 49 -1.65 -19.12 0.59
N GLY A 50 -1.75 -17.79 0.79
CA GLY A 50 -0.68 -16.83 0.58
C GLY A 50 -0.13 -16.27 1.90
N LEU A 51 0.96 -15.51 1.82
CA LEU A 51 1.50 -14.78 2.97
C LEU A 51 0.66 -13.53 3.24
N VAL A 52 0.30 -13.29 4.51
CA VAL A 52 -0.41 -12.08 4.91
C VAL A 52 0.55 -11.19 5.67
N GLN A 53 1.07 -10.17 4.98
CA GLN A 53 2.12 -9.27 5.49
C GLN A 53 1.68 -7.80 5.52
N GLY A 54 0.47 -7.50 5.05
CA GLY A 54 -0.18 -6.20 5.20
C GLY A 54 -1.00 -6.13 6.49
N MET A 55 -1.21 -4.92 6.99
CA MET A 55 -2.10 -4.67 8.13
C MET A 55 -2.88 -3.36 7.98
N SER A 56 -3.93 -3.20 8.77
CA SER A 56 -4.52 -1.90 9.09
C SER A 56 -4.78 -1.83 10.58
N TYR A 57 -4.42 -0.72 11.21
CA TYR A 57 -4.62 -0.57 12.66
C TYR A 57 -6.11 -0.49 12.99
N ALA A 58 -6.59 -1.36 13.88
CA ALA A 58 -7.94 -1.26 14.42
C ALA A 58 -8.15 0.13 15.04
N TYR A 59 -9.27 0.77 14.69
CA TYR A 59 -9.59 2.16 15.04
C TYR A 59 -8.53 3.22 14.64
N GLY A 60 -7.60 2.87 13.76
CA GLY A 60 -6.46 3.73 13.43
C GLY A 60 -5.49 3.98 14.59
N ASN A 61 -5.58 3.17 15.65
CA ASN A 61 -4.83 3.39 16.89
C ASN A 61 -3.52 2.60 16.89
N TYR A 62 -2.39 3.31 17.06
CA TYR A 62 -1.06 2.72 17.07
C TYR A 62 -0.06 3.63 17.80
N ASP A 63 1.06 3.05 18.21
CA ASP A 63 2.25 3.74 18.71
C ASP A 63 3.52 2.96 18.30
N ASP A 64 4.70 3.42 18.72
CA ASP A 64 5.97 2.77 18.41
C ASP A 64 6.06 1.34 18.96
N GLY A 65 5.40 1.05 20.08
CA GLY A 65 5.29 -0.29 20.65
C GLY A 65 4.52 -1.22 19.72
N VAL A 66 3.35 -0.77 19.26
CA VAL A 66 2.51 -1.52 18.32
C VAL A 66 3.26 -1.75 17.00
N ILE A 67 3.91 -0.71 16.45
CA ILE A 67 4.70 -0.82 15.21
C ILE A 67 5.81 -1.85 15.37
N ARG A 68 6.58 -1.79 16.46
CA ARG A 68 7.67 -2.75 16.73
C ARG A 68 7.17 -4.19 16.77
N VAL A 69 6.08 -4.44 17.51
CA VAL A 69 5.49 -5.79 17.62
C VAL A 69 5.04 -6.28 16.24
N ALA A 70 4.26 -5.48 15.52
CA ALA A 70 3.78 -5.85 14.18
C ALA A 70 4.93 -6.19 13.21
N ARG A 71 6.00 -5.37 13.19
CA ARG A 71 7.22 -5.66 12.40
C ARG A 71 7.88 -6.97 12.81
N SER A 72 8.01 -7.23 14.11
CA SER A 72 8.62 -8.47 14.62
C SER A 72 7.85 -9.73 14.19
N LEU A 73 6.56 -9.58 13.92
CA LEU A 73 5.69 -10.63 13.42
C LEU A 73 5.71 -10.72 11.88
N GLY A 74 6.45 -9.86 11.18
CA GLY A 74 6.58 -9.92 9.72
C GLY A 74 5.55 -9.10 8.95
N ILE A 75 4.83 -8.19 9.61
CA ILE A 75 4.06 -7.14 8.93
C ILE A 75 5.03 -6.14 8.28
N LYS A 76 4.80 -5.84 7.00
CA LYS A 76 5.64 -4.98 6.15
C LYS A 76 5.08 -3.57 6.01
N TYR A 77 3.76 -3.45 6.00
CA TYR A 77 3.07 -2.17 5.93
C TYR A 77 1.82 -2.20 6.81
N SER A 78 1.39 -1.02 7.27
CA SER A 78 0.11 -0.86 7.95
C SER A 78 -0.54 0.47 7.61
N ARG A 79 -1.81 0.43 7.23
CA ARG A 79 -2.60 1.63 6.91
C ARG A 79 -3.19 2.27 8.16
N THR A 80 -3.10 3.60 8.20
CA THR A 80 -3.70 4.45 9.25
C THR A 80 -5.01 5.07 8.79
N VAL A 81 -5.67 5.86 9.65
CA VAL A 81 -6.89 6.61 9.31
C VAL A 81 -6.61 8.09 8.95
N ASN A 82 -5.35 8.52 9.02
CA ASN A 82 -4.98 9.91 8.76
C ASN A 82 -4.85 10.15 7.26
N SER A 83 -5.53 11.17 6.75
CA SER A 83 -5.45 11.53 5.34
C SER A 83 -4.34 12.54 5.10
N THR A 84 -3.42 12.26 4.18
CA THR A 84 -2.35 13.22 3.79
C THR A 84 -2.86 14.28 2.83
N GLY A 85 -3.85 13.91 2.02
CA GLY A 85 -4.30 14.66 0.86
C GLY A 85 -3.28 14.83 -0.27
N GLY A 86 -2.09 14.25 -0.15
CA GLY A 86 -1.03 14.29 -1.16
C GLY A 86 -0.79 12.93 -1.79
N PHE A 87 0.19 12.91 -2.71
CA PHE A 87 0.49 11.74 -3.54
C PHE A 87 1.90 11.17 -3.32
N PHE A 88 2.59 11.60 -2.26
CA PHE A 88 3.91 11.02 -1.96
C PHE A 88 3.77 9.64 -1.31
N PRO A 89 4.62 8.66 -1.67
CA PRO A 89 4.70 7.41 -0.94
C PRO A 89 5.15 7.67 0.52
N PRO A 90 4.75 6.81 1.47
CA PRO A 90 5.07 7.02 2.88
C PRO A 90 6.59 6.92 3.12
N ALA A 91 7.09 7.72 4.06
CA ALA A 91 8.45 7.58 4.56
C ALA A 91 8.64 6.24 5.28
N ASP A 92 7.62 5.82 6.03
CA ASP A 92 7.52 4.54 6.72
C ASP A 92 6.19 3.85 6.38
N PHE A 93 6.27 2.69 5.73
CA PHE A 93 5.09 1.91 5.34
C PHE A 93 4.29 1.37 6.54
N MET A 94 4.85 1.32 7.75
CA MET A 94 4.07 1.03 8.96
C MET A 94 3.21 2.21 9.41
N GLN A 95 3.38 3.38 8.79
CA GLN A 95 2.56 4.56 9.00
C GLN A 95 2.03 5.04 7.64
N TRP A 96 1.39 4.13 6.90
CA TRP A 96 0.86 4.46 5.59
C TRP A 96 -0.43 5.26 5.73
N HIS A 97 -0.28 6.57 5.66
CA HIS A 97 -1.38 7.52 5.62
C HIS A 97 -2.01 7.50 4.21
N PRO A 98 -3.30 7.15 4.07
CA PRO A 98 -4.00 7.25 2.79
C PRO A 98 -4.04 8.70 2.28
N THR A 99 -4.25 8.86 0.99
CA THR A 99 -4.54 10.16 0.39
C THR A 99 -5.84 10.70 0.95
N CYS A 100 -6.91 9.88 0.98
CA CYS A 100 -8.19 10.26 1.55
C CYS A 100 -9.09 9.07 1.90
N HIS A 101 -10.12 9.36 2.69
CA HIS A 101 -11.28 8.48 2.85
C HIS A 101 -12.23 8.62 1.63
N HIS A 102 -13.04 7.60 1.31
CA HIS A 102 -13.94 7.65 0.14
C HIS A 102 -15.04 8.73 0.24
N ASN A 103 -15.45 9.09 1.46
CA ASN A 103 -16.47 10.10 1.73
C ASN A 103 -15.92 11.53 1.93
N ASP A 104 -14.62 11.73 1.72
CA ASP A 104 -14.01 13.07 1.66
C ASP A 104 -14.15 13.63 0.22
N SER A 105 -13.24 14.48 -0.21
CA SER A 105 -13.20 15.13 -1.52
C SER A 105 -12.64 14.18 -2.61
N LEU A 106 -13.12 12.93 -2.69
CA LEU A 106 -12.52 11.86 -3.50
C LEU A 106 -12.39 12.23 -4.99
N LEU A 107 -13.44 12.79 -5.59
CA LEU A 107 -13.44 13.15 -7.02
C LEU A 107 -12.45 14.29 -7.32
N GLU A 108 -12.42 15.32 -6.46
CA GLU A 108 -11.48 16.45 -6.59
C GLU A 108 -10.03 16.00 -6.42
N ARG A 109 -9.79 15.07 -5.49
CA ARG A 109 -8.48 14.44 -5.31
C ARG A 109 -8.10 13.57 -6.51
N GLY A 110 -9.06 12.89 -7.12
CA GLY A 110 -8.87 12.17 -8.37
C GLY A 110 -8.44 13.09 -9.51
N ASP A 111 -9.11 14.24 -9.67
CA ASP A 111 -8.70 15.24 -10.65
C ASP A 111 -7.30 15.79 -10.36
N SER A 112 -6.98 16.03 -9.09
CA SER A 112 -5.65 16.48 -8.67
C SER A 112 -4.56 15.43 -8.93
N PHE A 113 -4.87 14.14 -8.79
CA PHE A 113 -3.94 13.04 -9.07
C PHE A 113 -3.62 12.94 -10.56
N LEU A 114 -4.64 13.04 -11.41
CA LEU A 114 -4.48 13.03 -12.88
C LEU A 114 -3.71 14.26 -13.40
N ASN A 115 -3.64 15.32 -12.61
CA ASN A 115 -2.89 16.54 -12.92
C ASN A 115 -1.75 16.75 -11.91
N ALA A 116 -1.23 15.66 -11.32
CA ALA A 116 -0.14 15.75 -10.35
C ALA A 116 1.06 16.46 -10.97
N ALA A 117 1.70 17.33 -10.18
CA ALA A 117 2.84 18.09 -10.66
C ALA A 117 4.03 17.18 -10.96
N ASP A 118 4.77 17.47 -12.03
CA ASP A 118 5.88 16.65 -12.53
C ASP A 118 7.00 16.38 -11.51
N PHE A 119 7.14 17.24 -10.48
CA PHE A 119 8.13 17.03 -9.42
C PHE A 119 7.73 15.93 -8.42
N ILE A 120 6.48 15.47 -8.44
CA ILE A 120 6.02 14.33 -7.64
C ILE A 120 6.34 13.07 -8.44
N GLU A 121 7.54 12.55 -8.24
CA GLU A 121 7.92 11.26 -8.82
C GLU A 121 7.12 10.13 -8.18
N LEU A 122 6.63 9.20 -9.02
CA LEU A 122 5.81 8.05 -8.62
C LEU A 122 4.61 8.46 -7.74
N PRO A 123 3.70 9.33 -8.24
CA PRO A 123 2.56 9.77 -7.46
C PRO A 123 1.68 8.56 -7.10
N LEU A 124 1.24 8.51 -5.85
CA LEU A 124 0.45 7.44 -5.27
C LEU A 124 -0.89 7.98 -4.77
N MET A 125 -1.98 7.52 -5.39
CA MET A 125 -3.33 7.72 -4.88
C MET A 125 -3.74 6.53 -4.01
N TYR A 126 -3.95 6.75 -2.72
CA TYR A 126 -4.38 5.70 -1.79
C TYR A 126 -5.70 6.06 -1.11
N VAL A 127 -6.77 5.34 -1.47
CA VAL A 127 -8.14 5.58 -0.98
C VAL A 127 -8.52 4.51 0.02
N TRP A 128 -9.20 4.90 1.10
CA TRP A 128 -9.70 3.94 2.09
C TRP A 128 -11.15 4.20 2.52
N GLY A 129 -11.75 3.20 3.13
CA GLY A 129 -12.91 3.30 4.01
C GLY A 129 -13.55 1.94 4.22
N HIS A 130 -14.82 1.90 4.60
CA HIS A 130 -15.49 0.69 5.03
C HIS A 130 -16.71 0.35 4.18
N SER A 131 -16.88 -0.93 3.89
CA SER A 131 -18.02 -1.42 3.11
C SER A 131 -19.37 -1.13 3.76
N PHE A 132 -19.45 -1.10 5.10
CA PHE A 132 -20.70 -0.79 5.80
C PHE A 132 -21.18 0.65 5.57
N GLU A 133 -20.29 1.58 5.21
CA GLU A 133 -20.65 2.98 4.97
C GLU A 133 -21.48 3.13 3.69
N PHE A 134 -21.18 2.33 2.66
CA PHE A 134 -21.99 2.26 1.44
C PHE A 134 -23.36 1.61 1.72
N GLY A 135 -23.39 0.58 2.57
CA GLY A 135 -24.65 -0.06 2.98
C GLY A 135 -25.54 0.86 3.80
N TYR A 136 -24.95 1.69 4.69
CA TYR A 136 -25.68 2.63 5.54
C TYR A 136 -26.20 3.84 4.76
N SER A 137 -25.37 4.42 3.88
CA SER A 137 -25.77 5.56 3.05
C SER A 137 -26.71 5.17 1.91
N GLY A 138 -26.57 3.95 1.39
CA GLY A 138 -27.23 3.51 0.15
C GLY A 138 -26.68 4.22 -1.09
N ASP A 139 -25.61 5.00 -0.96
CA ASP A 139 -25.04 5.82 -2.01
C ASP A 139 -23.67 5.29 -2.43
N TRP A 140 -23.58 4.88 -3.69
CA TRP A 140 -22.37 4.38 -4.34
C TRP A 140 -21.82 5.36 -5.38
N SER A 141 -22.53 6.47 -5.63
CA SER A 141 -22.30 7.35 -6.77
C SER A 141 -20.87 7.93 -6.80
N VAL A 142 -20.35 8.33 -5.64
CA VAL A 142 -19.02 8.94 -5.52
C VAL A 142 -17.91 7.92 -5.83
N ILE A 143 -17.99 6.70 -5.30
CA ILE A 143 -16.97 5.68 -5.54
C ILE A 143 -17.06 5.13 -6.96
N GLU A 144 -18.26 4.96 -7.51
CA GLU A 144 -18.48 4.54 -8.91
C GLU A 144 -17.92 5.57 -9.89
N ALA A 145 -18.23 6.86 -9.68
CA ALA A 145 -17.69 7.93 -10.51
C ALA A 145 -16.17 8.06 -10.40
N PHE A 146 -15.59 7.79 -9.23
CA PHE A 146 -14.13 7.75 -9.06
C PHE A 146 -13.51 6.58 -9.83
N VAL A 147 -14.08 5.38 -9.70
CA VAL A 147 -13.59 4.19 -10.42
C VAL A 147 -13.71 4.39 -11.93
N GLU A 148 -14.82 4.92 -12.44
CA GLU A 148 -15.00 5.25 -13.86
C GLU A 148 -13.97 6.27 -14.34
N LYS A 149 -13.73 7.33 -13.55
CA LYS A 149 -12.72 8.35 -13.85
C LYS A 149 -11.32 7.76 -13.96
N MET A 150 -10.97 6.80 -13.11
CA MET A 150 -9.63 6.23 -13.06
C MET A 150 -9.44 5.11 -14.07
N ALA A 151 -10.44 4.26 -14.28
CA ALA A 151 -10.32 3.01 -15.03
C ALA A 151 -9.77 3.16 -16.46
N GLY A 152 -9.04 2.15 -16.90
CA GLY A 152 -8.57 2.02 -18.29
C GLY A 152 -7.41 2.93 -18.69
N LYS A 153 -6.87 3.71 -17.75
CA LYS A 153 -5.69 4.55 -18.00
C LYS A 153 -4.42 3.70 -18.08
N GLU A 154 -3.69 3.82 -19.20
CA GLU A 154 -2.48 3.04 -19.49
C GLU A 154 -1.26 3.52 -18.72
N ASP A 155 -1.29 4.76 -18.23
CA ASP A 155 -0.24 5.42 -17.44
C ASP A 155 -0.46 5.30 -15.92
N ILE A 156 -1.50 4.57 -15.49
CA ILE A 156 -1.77 4.27 -14.08
C ILE A 156 -1.53 2.79 -13.81
N TRP A 157 -0.70 2.52 -12.81
CA TRP A 157 -0.56 1.18 -12.26
C TRP A 157 -1.57 0.92 -11.14
N TYR A 158 -2.56 0.06 -11.41
CA TYR A 158 -3.48 -0.46 -10.39
C TYR A 158 -2.80 -1.61 -9.68
N ALA A 159 -2.47 -1.40 -8.41
CA ALA A 159 -1.61 -2.30 -7.66
C ALA A 159 -2.17 -2.57 -6.27
N THR A 160 -1.85 -3.76 -5.76
CA THR A 160 -2.00 -4.08 -4.35
C THR A 160 -1.00 -3.29 -3.49
N ASN A 161 -1.28 -3.19 -2.19
CA ASN A 161 -0.39 -2.48 -1.28
C ASN A 161 0.98 -3.16 -1.19
N MET A 162 1.03 -4.50 -1.24
CA MET A 162 2.28 -5.25 -1.23
C MET A 162 3.11 -5.02 -2.50
N GLU A 163 2.47 -4.91 -3.66
CA GLU A 163 3.16 -4.58 -4.91
C GLU A 163 3.80 -3.19 -4.85
N ILE A 164 3.05 -2.18 -4.36
CA ILE A 164 3.56 -0.82 -4.15
C ILE A 164 4.71 -0.83 -3.13
N TYR A 165 4.52 -1.48 -1.96
CA TYR A 165 5.56 -1.63 -0.95
C TYR A 165 6.83 -2.24 -1.55
N THR A 166 6.68 -3.31 -2.32
CA THR A 166 7.80 -4.05 -2.89
C THR A 166 8.54 -3.23 -3.93
N TYR A 167 7.81 -2.56 -4.83
CA TYR A 167 8.41 -1.73 -5.88
C TYR A 167 9.13 -0.50 -5.32
N ILE A 168 8.49 0.25 -4.41
CA ILE A 168 9.12 1.43 -3.78
C ILE A 168 10.37 1.03 -3.00
N ASN A 169 10.36 -0.11 -2.30
CA ASN A 169 11.57 -0.62 -1.66
C ASN A 169 12.62 -1.08 -2.65
N ALA A 170 12.24 -1.62 -3.80
CA ALA A 170 13.20 -1.96 -4.86
C ALA A 170 13.90 -0.71 -5.41
N VAL A 171 13.15 0.37 -5.66
CA VAL A 171 13.69 1.68 -6.08
C VAL A 171 14.65 2.24 -5.03
N LYS A 172 14.32 2.15 -3.74
CA LYS A 172 15.19 2.63 -2.65
C LYS A 172 16.47 1.80 -2.43
N GLN A 173 16.51 0.57 -2.95
CA GLN A 173 17.65 -0.34 -2.82
C GLN A 173 18.63 -0.23 -3.99
N GLN A 174 18.38 0.65 -4.96
CA GLN A 174 19.29 0.83 -6.09
C GLN A 174 20.63 1.42 -5.62
N GLU A 175 21.72 0.87 -6.15
CA GLU A 175 23.07 1.27 -5.78
C GLU A 175 23.67 2.14 -6.89
N PHE A 176 24.30 3.26 -6.50
CA PHE A 176 24.94 4.18 -7.43
C PHE A 176 26.44 4.29 -7.15
N SER A 177 27.23 4.47 -8.21
CA SER A 177 28.62 4.91 -8.06
C SER A 177 28.68 6.29 -7.39
N ALA A 178 29.77 6.58 -6.70
CA ALA A 178 29.94 7.86 -6.01
C ALA A 178 29.91 9.08 -6.95
N ASP A 179 30.20 8.89 -8.24
CA ASP A 179 30.08 9.92 -9.29
C ASP A 179 28.70 9.97 -9.96
N GLY A 180 27.77 9.08 -9.59
CA GLY A 180 26.40 9.02 -10.11
C GLY A 180 26.25 8.48 -11.54
N THR A 181 27.34 8.07 -12.19
CA THR A 181 27.33 7.66 -13.62
C THR A 181 26.96 6.19 -13.84
N THR A 182 26.92 5.41 -12.75
CA THR A 182 26.66 3.98 -12.78
C THR A 182 25.56 3.66 -11.78
N MET A 183 24.62 2.84 -12.20
CA MET A 183 23.58 2.26 -11.37
C MET A 183 23.66 0.73 -11.41
N TYR A 184 23.40 0.08 -10.29
CA TYR A 184 23.24 -1.37 -10.17
C TYR A 184 21.90 -1.69 -9.49
N ASN A 185 21.17 -2.66 -10.06
CA ASN A 185 19.94 -3.17 -9.48
C ASN A 185 20.18 -4.49 -8.73
N PRO A 186 20.31 -4.48 -7.39
CA PRO A 186 20.53 -5.68 -6.60
C PRO A 186 19.24 -6.48 -6.35
N THR A 187 18.09 -5.99 -6.81
CA THR A 187 16.77 -6.51 -6.41
C THR A 187 16.25 -7.54 -7.41
N ALA A 188 15.20 -8.27 -7.03
CA ALA A 188 14.53 -9.23 -7.90
C ALA A 188 13.48 -8.58 -8.84
N HIS A 189 13.35 -7.25 -8.83
CA HIS A 189 12.39 -6.51 -9.65
C HIS A 189 13.12 -5.62 -10.64
N SER A 190 12.60 -5.51 -11.87
CA SER A 190 12.98 -4.41 -12.75
C SER A 190 12.60 -3.09 -12.09
N VAL A 191 13.44 -2.07 -12.26
CA VAL A 191 13.15 -0.70 -11.88
C VAL A 191 13.26 0.21 -13.10
N TRP A 192 12.52 1.32 -13.09
CA TRP A 192 12.51 2.26 -14.19
C TRP A 192 13.16 3.57 -13.75
N VAL A 193 14.02 4.10 -14.60
CA VAL A 193 14.76 5.33 -14.36
C VAL A 193 14.38 6.34 -15.42
N SER A 194 14.03 7.55 -14.99
CA SER A 194 13.85 8.67 -15.91
C SER A 194 15.23 9.17 -16.37
N THR A 195 15.45 9.23 -17.68
CA THR A 195 16.68 9.76 -18.28
C THR A 195 16.34 10.82 -19.31
N LYS A 196 17.34 11.57 -19.80
CA LYS A 196 17.15 12.53 -20.91
C LYS A 196 16.62 11.90 -22.19
N GLU A 197 16.82 10.59 -22.38
CA GLU A 197 16.40 9.83 -23.56
C GLU A 197 15.02 9.16 -23.38
N GLY A 198 14.39 9.34 -22.22
CA GLY A 198 13.15 8.67 -21.82
C GLY A 198 13.36 7.69 -20.66
N PHE A 199 12.44 6.73 -20.51
CA PHE A 199 12.51 5.75 -19.43
C PHE A 199 13.40 4.57 -19.79
N LEU A 200 14.32 4.24 -18.88
CA LEU A 200 15.17 3.07 -18.96
C LEU A 200 14.70 2.01 -17.95
N GLU A 201 14.43 0.80 -18.43
CA GLU A 201 14.28 -0.38 -17.57
C GLU A 201 15.65 -0.92 -17.18
N VAL A 202 15.91 -1.10 -15.88
CA VAL A 202 17.12 -1.76 -15.35
C VAL A 202 16.70 -3.07 -14.70
N LYS A 203 17.10 -4.20 -15.29
CA LYS A 203 16.66 -5.54 -14.88
C LYS A 203 17.34 -6.01 -13.59
N PRO A 204 16.80 -7.04 -12.93
CA PRO A 204 17.45 -7.69 -11.79
C PRO A 204 18.90 -8.07 -12.09
N GLY A 205 19.84 -7.64 -11.22
CA GLY A 205 21.27 -7.92 -11.35
C GLY A 205 21.97 -7.15 -12.47
N GLU A 206 21.30 -6.22 -13.15
CA GLU A 206 21.88 -5.41 -14.22
C GLU A 206 22.65 -4.22 -13.67
N LYS A 207 23.77 -3.91 -14.33
CA LYS A 207 24.54 -2.68 -14.16
C LYS A 207 24.35 -1.82 -15.39
N CYS A 208 24.02 -0.56 -15.20
CA CYS A 208 23.85 0.41 -16.29
C CYS A 208 24.84 1.57 -16.12
N GLU A 209 25.54 1.90 -17.21
CA GLU A 209 26.46 3.03 -17.31
C GLU A 209 25.83 4.08 -18.23
N LYS A 210 25.10 5.02 -17.63
CA LYS A 210 24.45 6.14 -18.33
C LYS A 210 24.56 7.42 -17.50
N ASN A 211 24.52 8.56 -18.17
CA ASN A 211 24.32 9.85 -17.51
C ASN A 211 22.84 9.97 -17.14
N PHE A 212 22.48 9.44 -15.96
CA PHE A 212 21.16 9.59 -15.35
C PHE A 212 20.86 11.07 -15.06
#